data_AF-A0A0F7SNY5-F1
#
_entry.id   AF-A0A0F7SNY5-F1
#
_cell.length_a   1.000
_cell.length_b   1.000
_cell.length_c   1.000
_cell.angle_alpha   90.00
_cell.angle_beta   90.00
_cell.angle_gamma   90.00
#
_symmetry.space_group_name_H-M   'P 1'
#
loop_
_entity.id
_entity.type
_entity.pdbx_description
1 polymer ?
#
loop_
_entity_poly.entity_id
_entity_poly.type
_entity_poly.pdbx_seq_one_letter_code
_entity_poly.pdbx_strand_id
1 'polypeptide(L)'
;MPKRDQIDFSYKQEPLGAPRHRKRDAKPKKERLVKQERVLNAPTGRQAVSAEPNGPSSRNVHIDPKPYLTILSFLGSLSASTISSEKYQTNLQAVKGALFDRDYDRAFGSRSKPDWLWAYVARWVPGRALGYRAMLGDLDEYEGGCAVKAVGKLFEPLEGEQRFAVTKVESEQEEQDDEEEGDDSENDSDVDEGLEDAVATLDLSSPPSDSNGNEPVPEVIPTRTINVLCYGSGPGSEIIALAATTRERGTPAKVHVQAVDSGNWGPILSQMSSGIETEWNLPKSRFEVDFIQHDILKPADATRIDIPRANLITLLYTTHELLTASRSTTIAFLSNLTAQAQPGTLLMIVESAGSFSAMPVGKSEKTFPLEFLLDLVLAGGKDAGPGSRGEWEVVKKSESRWFRVPDGVGKGYPVKLENMRHMLRVYRRRAPVAV
;
A
#
# COMPACT_ATOMS: atom_id res chain seq x y z
N MET A 1 -55.58 -1.51 21.16
CA MET A 1 -56.74 -0.73 20.65
C MET A 1 -56.76 0.61 21.35
N PRO A 2 -57.16 1.75 20.73
CA PRO A 2 -58.06 1.94 19.56
C PRO A 2 -57.30 2.44 18.30
N LYS A 3 -57.60 1.95 17.08
CA LYS A 3 -58.64 2.28 16.07
C LYS A 3 -58.31 3.50 15.17
N ARG A 4 -58.17 3.16 13.88
CA ARG A 4 -58.03 3.96 12.65
C ARG A 4 -59.32 4.73 12.35
N ASP A 5 -59.23 5.80 11.53
CA ASP A 5 -60.27 6.14 10.54
C ASP A 5 -59.67 6.79 9.27
N GLN A 6 -60.26 6.41 8.13
CA GLN A 6 -60.01 6.78 6.73
C GLN A 6 -60.73 8.08 6.34
N ILE A 7 -60.21 8.82 5.34
CA ILE A 7 -60.98 9.67 4.39
C ILE A 7 -60.14 9.75 3.09
N ASP A 8 -60.46 9.06 1.99
CA ASP A 8 -61.46 9.23 0.92
C ASP A 8 -61.06 10.22 -0.22
N PHE A 9 -61.16 9.70 -1.45
CA PHE A 9 -60.85 10.32 -2.75
C PHE A 9 -62.16 10.81 -3.39
N SER A 10 -62.23 12.06 -3.85
CA SER A 10 -63.12 12.37 -4.98
C SER A 10 -62.63 13.50 -5.86
N TYR A 11 -62.60 13.19 -7.16
CA TYR A 11 -62.32 14.04 -8.30
C TYR A 11 -63.55 14.90 -8.63
N LYS A 12 -63.35 16.18 -8.97
CA LYS A 12 -64.30 16.96 -9.78
C LYS A 12 -63.56 17.70 -10.90
N GLN A 13 -63.94 17.35 -12.14
CA GLN A 13 -63.59 18.03 -13.38
C GLN A 13 -64.49 19.25 -13.61
N GLU A 14 -63.98 20.29 -14.27
CA GLU A 14 -64.72 21.19 -15.17
C GLU A 14 -63.75 22.10 -15.99
N PRO A 15 -64.16 22.76 -17.10
CA PRO A 15 -63.94 22.26 -18.46
C PRO A 15 -63.09 23.16 -19.40
N LEU A 16 -62.78 22.60 -20.58
CA LEU A 16 -62.05 23.21 -21.70
C LEU A 16 -62.82 24.34 -22.42
N GLY A 17 -62.12 25.44 -22.72
CA GLY A 17 -62.52 26.44 -23.72
C GLY A 17 -61.29 27.11 -24.34
N ALA A 18 -61.09 26.92 -25.64
CA ALA A 18 -60.06 27.54 -26.49
C ALA A 18 -60.75 28.34 -27.62
N PRO A 19 -60.04 29.01 -28.56
CA PRO A 19 -58.86 29.87 -28.45
C PRO A 19 -59.04 31.22 -29.21
N ARG A 20 -58.22 32.25 -28.93
CA ARG A 20 -57.92 33.31 -29.93
C ARG A 20 -56.44 33.71 -29.92
N HIS A 21 -55.88 33.70 -31.14
CA HIS A 21 -54.49 33.96 -31.52
C HIS A 21 -53.97 35.36 -31.16
N ARG A 22 -52.70 35.43 -30.70
CA ARG A 22 -51.75 36.48 -31.10
C ARG A 22 -50.30 35.94 -31.16
N LYS A 23 -49.78 36.03 -32.39
CA LYS A 23 -48.41 36.12 -32.95
C LYS A 23 -47.16 35.72 -32.13
N ARG A 24 -46.32 34.94 -32.85
CA ARG A 24 -44.90 34.59 -32.68
C ARG A 24 -44.04 35.88 -32.69
N ASP A 25 -42.86 36.02 -32.07
CA ASP A 25 -41.67 35.16 -32.01
C ASP A 25 -40.80 35.49 -30.78
N ALA A 26 -40.25 34.48 -30.09
CA ALA A 26 -38.93 34.47 -29.45
C ALA A 26 -38.71 33.12 -28.72
N LYS A 27 -37.72 32.33 -29.14
CA LYS A 27 -37.35 31.04 -28.54
C LYS A 27 -36.89 31.21 -27.08
N PRO A 28 -37.31 30.34 -26.14
CA PRO A 28 -36.71 30.30 -24.81
C PRO A 28 -35.32 29.64 -24.86
N LYS A 29 -34.35 30.30 -24.23
CA LYS A 29 -32.99 29.79 -23.99
C LYS A 29 -33.09 28.52 -23.15
N LYS A 30 -32.56 27.41 -23.67
CA LYS A 30 -32.25 26.22 -22.87
C LYS A 30 -31.10 26.56 -21.93
N GLU A 31 -31.39 26.72 -20.64
CA GLU A 31 -30.36 26.67 -19.61
C GLU A 31 -29.72 25.27 -19.64
N ARG A 32 -28.47 25.21 -20.07
CA ARG A 32 -27.63 24.01 -19.92
C ARG A 32 -27.30 23.90 -18.44
N LEU A 33 -27.94 22.96 -17.76
CA LEU A 33 -27.43 22.36 -16.54
C LEU A 33 -25.99 21.89 -16.82
N VAL A 34 -25.01 22.63 -16.30
CA VAL A 34 -23.60 22.24 -16.32
C VAL A 34 -23.46 21.10 -15.31
N LYS A 35 -23.55 19.86 -15.80
CA LYS A 35 -23.06 18.69 -15.07
C LYS A 35 -21.55 18.84 -14.93
N GLN A 36 -21.08 19.13 -13.72
CA GLN A 36 -19.67 19.12 -13.37
C GLN A 36 -19.17 17.67 -13.44
N GLU A 37 -18.34 17.37 -14.43
CA GLU A 37 -17.57 16.13 -14.54
C GLU A 37 -16.60 16.03 -13.36
N ARG A 38 -16.79 15.03 -12.49
CA ARG A 38 -15.81 14.61 -11.49
C ARG A 38 -15.21 13.28 -11.95
N VAL A 39 -14.08 13.36 -12.63
CA VAL A 39 -13.25 12.22 -13.01
C VAL A 39 -12.42 11.79 -11.80
N LEU A 40 -12.70 10.61 -11.25
CA LEU A 40 -11.76 9.88 -10.40
C LEU A 40 -11.29 8.71 -11.21
N ASN A 41 -10.01 8.67 -11.59
CA ASN A 41 -9.49 7.49 -12.24
C ASN A 41 -7.99 7.32 -12.14
N ALA A 42 -7.61 6.04 -12.24
CA ALA A 42 -6.27 5.54 -12.54
C ALA A 42 -5.46 6.48 -13.46
N PRO A 43 -4.14 6.62 -13.27
CA PRO A 43 -3.37 7.67 -13.91
C PRO A 43 -3.14 7.35 -15.39
N THR A 44 -3.89 8.01 -16.26
CA THR A 44 -3.60 8.13 -17.69
C THR A 44 -3.79 9.57 -18.15
N GLY A 45 -2.69 10.21 -18.57
CA GLY A 45 -2.68 11.11 -19.72
C GLY A 45 -2.57 12.63 -19.51
N ARG A 46 -1.36 13.14 -19.81
CA ARG A 46 -0.98 14.51 -20.25
C ARG A 46 -0.97 15.66 -19.22
N GLN A 47 0.26 16.04 -18.89
CA GLN A 47 0.68 17.22 -18.12
C GLN A 47 0.24 18.53 -18.77
N ALA A 48 -0.32 19.42 -17.96
CA ALA A 48 -0.18 20.85 -18.16
C ALA A 48 1.11 21.27 -17.43
N VAL A 49 2.04 21.89 -18.15
CA VAL A 49 3.33 22.35 -17.62
C VAL A 49 3.07 23.56 -16.72
N SER A 50 3.03 23.35 -15.40
CA SER A 50 3.16 24.43 -14.42
C SER A 50 4.55 24.31 -13.80
N ALA A 51 5.37 25.34 -13.97
CA ALA A 51 6.76 25.39 -13.54
C ALA A 51 6.95 24.98 -12.07
N GLU A 52 7.89 24.06 -11.84
CA GLU A 52 8.29 23.59 -10.51
C GLU A 52 9.15 24.64 -9.79
N PRO A 53 8.93 24.90 -8.50
CA PRO A 53 9.92 25.63 -7.71
C PRO A 53 11.06 24.66 -7.35
N ASN A 54 12.27 24.98 -7.80
CA ASN A 54 13.51 24.26 -7.47
C ASN A 54 13.62 24.09 -5.94
N GLY A 55 13.42 22.86 -5.47
CA GLY A 55 13.76 22.45 -4.11
C GLY A 55 15.29 22.37 -3.92
N PRO A 56 15.78 22.40 -2.66
CA PRO A 56 17.21 22.42 -2.39
C PRO A 56 17.88 21.14 -2.89
N SER A 57 19.08 21.30 -3.47
CA SER A 57 19.95 20.26 -4.03
C SER A 57 19.87 18.93 -3.28
N SER A 58 19.47 17.89 -4.02
CA SER A 58 19.42 16.52 -3.57
C SER A 58 20.80 16.06 -3.11
N ARG A 59 20.94 15.62 -1.86
CA ARG A 59 22.06 14.76 -1.50
C ARG A 59 21.88 13.49 -2.31
N ASN A 60 22.86 13.11 -3.12
CA ASN A 60 22.88 11.81 -3.81
C ASN A 60 22.97 10.72 -2.74
N VAL A 61 21.81 10.32 -2.26
CA VAL A 61 21.66 9.14 -1.45
C VAL A 61 21.87 7.96 -2.37
N HIS A 62 22.89 7.15 -2.10
CA HIS A 62 23.05 5.86 -2.75
C HIS A 62 21.98 4.91 -2.21
N ILE A 63 20.99 4.57 -3.03
CA ILE A 63 19.92 3.62 -2.68
C ILE A 63 20.39 2.23 -3.13
N ASP A 64 20.43 1.24 -2.23
CA ASP A 64 20.67 -0.14 -2.64
C ASP A 64 19.47 -0.67 -3.47
N PRO A 65 19.67 -1.03 -4.75
CA PRO A 65 18.58 -1.52 -5.59
C PRO A 65 18.16 -2.96 -5.24
N LYS A 66 19.00 -3.75 -4.55
CA LYS A 66 18.79 -5.19 -4.33
C LYS A 66 17.45 -5.54 -3.66
N PRO A 67 17.01 -4.84 -2.58
CA PRO A 67 15.67 -5.00 -2.01
C PRO A 67 14.54 -4.86 -3.04
N TYR A 68 14.62 -3.84 -3.89
CA TYR A 68 13.59 -3.55 -4.86
C TYR A 68 13.57 -4.57 -6.00
N LEU A 69 14.75 -4.99 -6.47
CA LEU A 69 14.88 -6.01 -7.51
C LEU A 69 14.36 -7.37 -7.03
N THR A 70 14.60 -7.74 -5.78
CA THR A 70 14.05 -8.96 -5.17
C THR A 70 12.52 -8.96 -5.21
N ILE A 71 11.90 -7.85 -4.79
CA ILE A 71 10.43 -7.70 -4.81
C ILE A 71 9.90 -7.78 -6.24
N LEU A 72 10.54 -7.08 -7.18
CA LEU A 72 10.11 -7.06 -8.58
C LEU A 72 10.25 -8.43 -9.24
N SER A 73 11.37 -9.12 -9.03
CA SER A 73 11.60 -10.46 -9.59
C SER A 73 10.52 -11.44 -9.11
N PHE A 74 10.28 -11.46 -7.79
CA PHE A 74 9.25 -12.30 -7.18
C PHE A 74 7.86 -12.02 -7.76
N LEU A 75 7.43 -10.75 -7.75
CA LEU A 75 6.10 -10.38 -8.25
C LEU A 75 5.97 -10.54 -9.76
N GLY A 76 7.06 -10.35 -10.51
CA GLY A 76 7.14 -10.59 -11.94
C GLY A 76 6.91 -12.07 -12.26
N SER A 77 7.63 -12.97 -11.59
CA SER A 77 7.45 -14.42 -11.68
C SER A 77 6.02 -14.83 -11.32
N LEU A 78 5.54 -14.39 -10.14
CA LEU A 78 4.21 -14.75 -9.64
C LEU A 78 3.07 -14.30 -10.57
N SER A 79 3.26 -13.20 -11.31
CA SER A 79 2.25 -12.66 -12.23
C SER A 79 2.55 -12.94 -13.71
N ALA A 80 3.58 -13.71 -14.04
CA ALA A 80 4.05 -13.93 -15.41
C ALA A 80 2.95 -14.49 -16.32
N SER A 81 2.22 -15.52 -15.85
CA SER A 81 1.11 -16.12 -16.59
C SER A 81 -0.04 -15.15 -16.87
N THR A 82 -0.27 -14.19 -15.96
CA THR A 82 -1.30 -13.16 -16.10
C THR A 82 -0.85 -12.12 -17.12
N ILE A 83 0.39 -11.65 -17.03
CA ILE A 83 0.95 -10.60 -17.89
C ILE A 83 1.06 -11.08 -19.34
N SER A 84 1.48 -12.33 -19.55
CA SER A 84 1.61 -12.94 -20.87
C SER A 84 0.27 -13.36 -21.50
N SER A 85 -0.84 -13.26 -20.76
CA SER A 85 -2.17 -13.59 -21.28
C SER A 85 -2.64 -12.57 -22.32
N GLU A 86 -3.17 -13.05 -23.45
CA GLU A 86 -3.83 -12.19 -24.46
C GLU A 86 -4.98 -11.36 -23.88
N LYS A 87 -5.59 -11.83 -22.78
CA LYS A 87 -6.69 -11.15 -22.09
C LYS A 87 -6.23 -10.08 -21.11
N TYR A 88 -4.93 -9.97 -20.82
CA TYR A 88 -4.39 -9.07 -19.80
C TYR A 88 -4.88 -7.63 -19.97
N GLN A 89 -4.71 -7.06 -21.17
CA GLN A 89 -5.12 -5.68 -21.44
C GLN A 89 -6.63 -5.49 -21.30
N THR A 90 -7.44 -6.42 -21.81
CA THR A 90 -8.89 -6.36 -21.71
C THR A 90 -9.36 -6.44 -20.26
N ASN A 91 -8.80 -7.36 -19.47
CA ASN A 91 -9.10 -7.50 -18.04
C ASN A 91 -8.67 -6.25 -17.27
N LEU A 92 -7.48 -5.73 -17.53
CA LEU A 92 -6.98 -4.53 -16.89
C LEU A 92 -7.87 -3.31 -17.19
N GLN A 93 -8.34 -3.15 -18.42
CA GLN A 93 -9.25 -2.07 -18.77
C GLN A 93 -10.62 -2.23 -18.11
N ALA A 94 -11.12 -3.46 -18.00
CA ALA A 94 -12.40 -3.71 -17.33
C ALA A 94 -12.33 -3.40 -15.82
N VAL A 95 -11.20 -3.72 -15.18
CA VAL A 95 -10.89 -3.34 -13.79
C VAL A 95 -10.83 -1.82 -13.65
N LYS A 96 -10.08 -1.12 -14.53
CA LYS A 96 -10.03 0.35 -14.52
C LYS A 96 -11.42 0.97 -14.68
N GLY A 97 -12.25 0.42 -15.56
CA GLY A 97 -13.64 0.85 -15.72
C GLY A 97 -14.47 0.66 -14.45
N ALA A 98 -14.33 -0.47 -13.77
CA ALA A 98 -15.03 -0.70 -12.50
C ALA A 98 -14.60 0.28 -11.41
N LEU A 99 -13.30 0.60 -11.35
CA LEU A 99 -12.75 1.60 -10.41
C LEU A 99 -13.25 3.01 -10.73
N PHE A 100 -13.34 3.37 -12.02
CA PHE A 100 -13.93 4.64 -12.46
C PHE A 100 -15.36 4.81 -11.97
N ASP A 101 -16.16 3.75 -12.15
CA ASP A 101 -17.57 3.70 -11.78
C ASP A 101 -17.76 3.62 -10.25
N ARG A 102 -16.67 3.48 -9.48
CA ARG A 102 -16.66 3.17 -8.05
C ARG A 102 -17.44 1.89 -7.70
N ASP A 103 -17.49 0.95 -8.65
CA ASP A 103 -18.12 -0.36 -8.48
C ASP A 103 -17.08 -1.38 -7.97
N TYR A 104 -16.71 -1.24 -6.69
CA TYR A 104 -15.70 -2.09 -6.06
C TYR A 104 -16.13 -3.55 -5.95
N ASP A 105 -17.42 -3.83 -5.85
CA ASP A 105 -17.92 -5.22 -5.83
C ASP A 105 -17.75 -5.88 -7.21
N ARG A 106 -17.87 -5.12 -8.31
CA ARG A 106 -17.51 -5.60 -9.66
C ARG A 106 -16.00 -5.76 -9.84
N ALA A 107 -15.20 -4.89 -9.22
CA ALA A 107 -13.74 -4.95 -9.32
C ALA A 107 -13.14 -6.11 -8.49
N PHE A 108 -13.57 -6.27 -7.24
CA PHE A 108 -12.89 -7.08 -6.22
C PHE A 108 -13.82 -7.98 -5.38
N GLY A 109 -15.13 -7.78 -5.49
CA GLY A 109 -16.13 -8.46 -4.67
C GLY A 109 -16.71 -9.70 -5.34
N SER A 110 -17.97 -9.98 -5.02
CA SER A 110 -18.69 -11.18 -5.44
C SER A 110 -18.88 -11.28 -6.96
N ARG A 111 -18.86 -10.15 -7.65
CA ARG A 111 -19.00 -10.05 -9.11
C ARG A 111 -17.66 -10.02 -9.85
N SER A 112 -16.53 -10.05 -9.15
CA SER A 112 -15.22 -10.03 -9.77
C SER A 112 -14.87 -11.36 -10.44
N LYS A 113 -14.07 -11.29 -11.50
CA LYS A 113 -13.47 -12.47 -12.14
C LYS A 113 -12.07 -12.70 -11.56
N PRO A 114 -11.62 -13.95 -11.36
CA PRO A 114 -10.27 -14.22 -10.85
C PRO A 114 -9.16 -13.51 -11.64
N ASP A 115 -9.24 -13.51 -12.97
CA ASP A 115 -8.27 -12.84 -13.85
C ASP A 115 -8.24 -11.32 -13.67
N TRP A 116 -9.32 -10.71 -13.19
CA TRP A 116 -9.37 -9.27 -12.91
C TRP A 116 -8.56 -8.92 -11.66
N LEU A 117 -8.64 -9.78 -10.64
CA LEU A 117 -7.85 -9.62 -9.43
C LEU A 117 -6.36 -9.70 -9.75
N TRP A 118 -5.95 -10.70 -10.54
CA TRP A 118 -4.54 -10.83 -10.97
C TRP A 118 -4.09 -9.72 -11.91
N ALA A 119 -4.95 -9.23 -12.81
CA ALA A 119 -4.65 -8.05 -13.61
C ALA A 119 -4.41 -6.80 -12.74
N TYR A 120 -5.17 -6.65 -11.64
CA TYR A 120 -4.94 -5.60 -10.65
C TYR A 120 -3.61 -5.82 -9.91
N VAL A 121 -3.34 -7.05 -9.45
CA VAL A 121 -2.08 -7.42 -8.77
C VAL A 121 -0.89 -7.03 -9.65
N ALA A 122 -0.82 -7.55 -10.87
CA ALA A 122 0.27 -7.30 -11.81
C ALA A 122 0.49 -5.81 -12.08
N ARG A 123 -0.59 -5.00 -12.07
CA ARG A 123 -0.50 -3.57 -12.39
C ARG A 123 -0.09 -2.67 -11.24
N TRP A 124 -0.61 -2.91 -10.04
CA TRP A 124 -0.46 -1.96 -8.94
C TRP A 124 0.29 -2.50 -7.73
N VAL A 125 0.37 -3.82 -7.55
CA VAL A 125 1.07 -4.39 -6.39
C VAL A 125 2.57 -4.09 -6.39
N PRO A 126 3.31 -4.26 -7.51
CA PRO A 126 4.76 -4.06 -7.52
C PRO A 126 5.18 -2.66 -7.06
N GLY A 127 4.70 -1.60 -7.73
CA GLY A 127 5.09 -0.23 -7.39
C GLY A 127 4.72 0.18 -5.95
N ARG A 128 3.56 -0.28 -5.46
CA ARG A 128 3.13 -0.04 -4.07
C ARG A 128 3.98 -0.80 -3.06
N ALA A 129 4.33 -2.06 -3.34
CA ALA A 129 5.19 -2.86 -2.48
C ALA A 129 6.57 -2.20 -2.33
N LEU A 130 7.15 -1.66 -3.41
CA LEU A 130 8.41 -0.94 -3.35
C LEU A 130 8.32 0.28 -2.42
N GLY A 131 7.29 1.10 -2.56
CA GLY A 131 7.18 2.30 -1.73
C GLY A 131 6.77 1.99 -0.28
N TYR A 132 5.97 0.97 -0.02
CA TYR A 132 5.69 0.50 1.35
C TYR A 132 6.96 -0.05 2.00
N ARG A 133 7.77 -0.83 1.28
CA ARG A 133 9.07 -1.28 1.79
C ARG A 133 10.00 -0.11 2.09
N ALA A 134 9.98 0.93 1.26
CA ALA A 134 10.74 2.16 1.54
C ALA A 134 10.25 2.87 2.82
N MET A 135 8.95 2.85 3.11
CA MET A 135 8.39 3.43 4.34
C MET A 135 8.66 2.59 5.61
N LEU A 136 8.70 1.25 5.47
CA LEU A 136 8.98 0.31 6.57
C LEU A 136 10.49 0.20 6.90
N GLY A 137 11.37 0.44 5.92
CA GLY A 137 12.82 0.39 6.10
C GLY A 137 13.40 1.59 6.85
N ASP A 138 14.55 1.39 7.52
CA ASP A 138 15.31 2.41 8.28
C ASP A 138 16.10 3.38 7.40
N LEU A 139 15.64 3.57 6.18
CA LEU A 139 16.39 4.33 5.20
C LEU A 139 16.40 5.83 5.57
N ASP A 140 17.52 6.22 6.19
CA ASP A 140 18.18 7.51 5.93
C ASP A 140 18.42 7.72 4.41
N GLU A 141 18.13 6.71 3.58
CA GLU A 141 18.16 6.70 2.12
C GLU A 141 16.93 7.26 1.39
N TYR A 142 16.17 8.12 2.06
CA TYR A 142 15.08 8.84 1.42
C TYR A 142 15.28 10.32 1.67
N GLU A 143 15.23 11.15 0.63
CA GLU A 143 15.33 12.59 0.80
C GLU A 143 14.34 13.07 1.88
N GLY A 144 14.88 13.51 3.03
CA GLY A 144 14.09 13.98 4.16
C GLY A 144 13.62 12.92 5.17
N GLY A 145 14.25 11.73 5.21
CA GLY A 145 14.19 10.76 6.32
C GLY A 145 12.78 10.25 6.63
N CYS A 146 12.15 9.53 5.70
CA CYS A 146 10.81 8.98 5.87
C CYS A 146 10.77 7.70 6.72
N ALA A 147 11.91 7.01 6.84
CA ALA A 147 12.09 5.89 7.74
C ALA A 147 11.60 6.21 9.15
N VAL A 148 10.62 5.44 9.61
CA VAL A 148 10.16 5.55 10.98
C VAL A 148 11.04 4.60 11.77
N LYS A 149 12.13 5.12 12.36
CA LYS A 149 13.03 4.34 13.22
C LYS A 149 12.28 3.47 14.24
N ALA A 150 11.12 3.93 14.71
CA ALA A 150 10.28 3.13 15.60
C ALA A 150 9.64 1.89 14.93
N VAL A 151 9.20 1.98 13.68
CA VAL A 151 8.64 0.85 12.92
C VAL A 151 9.75 -0.10 12.49
N GLY A 152 10.86 0.44 11.96
CA GLY A 152 12.02 -0.34 11.57
C GLY A 152 12.60 -1.18 12.71
N LYS A 153 12.74 -0.57 13.90
CA LYS A 153 13.18 -1.24 15.15
C LYS A 153 12.34 -2.43 15.58
N LEU A 154 11.06 -2.52 15.19
CA LEU A 154 10.24 -3.69 15.53
C LEU A 154 10.84 -4.97 14.95
N PHE A 155 11.45 -4.85 13.77
CA PHE A 155 12.01 -5.94 12.98
C PHE A 155 13.52 -6.12 13.23
N GLU A 156 14.14 -5.32 14.08
CA GLU A 156 15.54 -5.54 14.47
C GLU A 156 15.63 -6.64 15.55
N PRO A 157 16.74 -7.39 15.60
CA PRO A 157 17.04 -8.26 16.73
C PRO A 157 17.10 -7.44 18.03
N LEU A 158 16.54 -8.00 19.10
CA LEU A 158 16.74 -7.46 20.44
C LEU A 158 18.14 -7.79 20.94
N GLU A 159 18.59 -7.09 21.98
CA GLU A 159 19.87 -7.36 22.63
C GLU A 159 19.94 -8.83 23.09
N GLY A 160 20.97 -9.55 22.63
CA GLY A 160 21.13 -10.98 22.87
C GLY A 160 20.48 -11.92 21.83
N GLU A 161 19.68 -11.41 20.89
CA GLU A 161 19.18 -12.20 19.76
C GLU A 161 20.19 -12.19 18.59
N GLN A 162 20.50 -13.36 18.02
CA GLN A 162 21.31 -13.42 16.80
C GLN A 162 20.46 -13.13 15.57
N ARG A 163 21.02 -12.34 14.62
CA ARG A 163 20.41 -12.16 13.29
C ARG A 163 20.31 -13.50 12.59
N PHE A 164 19.18 -13.73 11.93
CA PHE A 164 19.07 -14.87 11.05
C PHE A 164 19.79 -14.58 9.74
N ALA A 165 20.64 -15.51 9.30
CA ALA A 165 21.29 -15.42 8.01
C ALA A 165 20.22 -15.36 6.93
N VAL A 166 20.21 -14.28 6.14
CA VAL A 166 19.52 -14.29 4.86
C VAL A 166 20.33 -15.25 4.00
N THR A 167 19.74 -16.38 3.58
CA THR A 167 20.43 -17.28 2.66
C THR A 167 20.85 -16.44 1.44
N LYS A 168 22.17 -16.24 1.32
CA LYS A 168 22.78 -15.58 0.18
C LYS A 168 22.55 -16.50 -1.00
N VAL A 169 21.73 -16.07 -1.96
CA VAL A 169 21.83 -16.60 -3.32
C VAL A 169 23.01 -15.85 -3.94
N GLU A 170 24.22 -16.20 -3.51
CA GLU A 170 25.42 -15.81 -4.24
C GLU A 170 25.58 -16.83 -5.35
N SER A 171 25.45 -16.35 -6.59
CA SER A 171 26.16 -16.99 -7.69
C SER A 171 27.63 -16.69 -7.43
N GLU A 172 28.31 -17.61 -6.77
CA GLU A 172 29.76 -17.62 -6.70
C GLU A 172 30.25 -17.84 -8.14
N GLN A 173 30.61 -16.76 -8.83
CA GLN A 173 31.67 -16.84 -9.82
C GLN A 173 32.96 -16.86 -9.00
N GLU A 174 33.50 -18.05 -8.80
CA GLU A 174 34.87 -18.23 -8.31
C GLU A 174 35.82 -17.51 -9.28
N GLU A 175 36.35 -16.35 -8.86
CA GLU A 175 37.60 -15.85 -9.42
C GLU A 175 38.70 -16.78 -8.91
N GLN A 176 39.21 -17.60 -9.83
CA GLN A 176 40.33 -18.50 -9.58
C GLN A 176 41.60 -17.65 -9.67
N ASP A 177 42.15 -17.31 -8.50
CA ASP A 177 43.51 -16.82 -8.34
C ASP A 177 44.49 -17.98 -8.58
N ASP A 178 45.09 -18.04 -9.78
CA ASP A 178 46.29 -18.84 -10.03
C ASP A 178 47.49 -17.88 -10.18
N GLU A 179 48.34 -17.83 -9.15
CA GLU A 179 49.67 -17.22 -9.21
C GLU A 179 50.74 -18.24 -9.69
N GLU A 180 51.46 -17.80 -10.72
CA GLU A 180 52.85 -18.08 -11.12
C GLU A 180 53.28 -19.48 -11.63
N GLU A 181 53.74 -19.53 -12.89
CA GLU A 181 55.19 -19.62 -13.20
C GLU A 181 55.48 -19.15 -14.64
N GLY A 182 56.60 -18.44 -14.82
CA GLY A 182 56.85 -17.54 -15.95
C GLY A 182 57.43 -18.12 -17.23
N ASP A 183 57.49 -17.28 -18.27
CA ASP A 183 58.56 -17.27 -19.28
C ASP A 183 58.56 -15.91 -20.02
N ASP A 184 59.77 -15.46 -20.36
CA ASP A 184 60.10 -14.17 -20.95
C ASP A 184 59.62 -14.07 -22.42
N SER A 185 59.05 -12.93 -22.82
CA SER A 185 59.47 -12.21 -24.05
C SER A 185 58.71 -10.91 -24.28
N GLU A 186 59.49 -9.89 -24.61
CA GLU A 186 59.09 -8.55 -25.05
C GLU A 186 58.28 -8.59 -26.36
N ASN A 187 57.20 -7.79 -26.46
CA ASN A 187 56.97 -6.99 -27.66
C ASN A 187 55.95 -5.84 -27.46
N ASP A 188 56.30 -4.69 -28.03
CA ASP A 188 55.52 -3.47 -28.22
C ASP A 188 54.22 -3.67 -29.03
N SER A 189 53.14 -2.97 -28.68
CA SER A 189 52.40 -2.07 -29.59
C SER A 189 51.06 -1.54 -29.02
N ASP A 190 50.80 -0.26 -29.32
CA ASP A 190 49.61 0.54 -29.04
C ASP A 190 48.29 -0.01 -29.61
N VAL A 191 47.16 0.24 -28.90
CA VAL A 191 45.76 0.60 -29.32
C VAL A 191 44.76 0.04 -28.28
N ASP A 192 43.58 0.57 -27.95
CA ASP A 192 42.77 1.77 -28.22
C ASP A 192 41.52 1.60 -27.31
N GLU A 193 40.75 2.67 -27.13
CA GLU A 193 39.57 2.84 -26.29
C GLU A 193 38.46 1.78 -26.47
N GLY A 194 37.70 1.51 -25.39
CA GLY A 194 36.44 0.74 -25.51
C GLY A 194 35.82 0.31 -24.19
N LEU A 195 35.23 1.25 -23.44
CA LEU A 195 34.39 0.97 -22.28
C LEU A 195 32.97 0.63 -22.77
N GLU A 196 32.65 -0.66 -22.96
CA GLU A 196 31.28 -1.11 -23.32
C GLU A 196 30.53 -1.73 -22.13
N ASP A 197 29.44 -1.04 -21.79
CA ASP A 197 28.18 -1.45 -21.13
C ASP A 197 27.98 -2.95 -20.80
N ALA A 198 28.07 -3.29 -19.52
CA ALA A 198 27.43 -4.50 -18.97
C ALA A 198 25.98 -4.19 -18.56
N VAL A 199 25.04 -4.35 -19.50
CA VAL A 199 23.59 -4.25 -19.24
C VAL A 199 23.04 -5.63 -18.86
N ALA A 200 22.76 -5.85 -17.58
CA ALA A 200 22.04 -7.05 -17.13
C ALA A 200 20.57 -6.99 -17.57
N THR A 201 20.22 -7.80 -18.58
CA THR A 201 18.83 -8.10 -18.94
C THR A 201 18.26 -9.14 -17.98
N LEU A 202 17.13 -8.84 -17.35
CA LEU A 202 16.36 -9.80 -16.54
C LEU A 202 15.73 -10.84 -17.49
N ASP A 203 16.39 -11.99 -17.64
CA ASP A 203 15.81 -13.15 -18.32
C ASP A 203 14.79 -13.83 -17.39
N LEU A 204 13.55 -13.95 -17.86
CA LEU A 204 12.42 -14.54 -17.13
C LEU A 204 12.15 -15.99 -17.56
N SER A 205 13.11 -16.68 -18.17
CA SER A 205 12.93 -18.04 -18.66
C SER A 205 13.75 -19.11 -17.92
N SER A 206 13.02 -19.96 -17.19
CA SER A 206 13.39 -21.28 -16.63
C SER A 206 13.87 -21.32 -15.16
N PRO A 207 13.39 -22.28 -14.35
CA PRO A 207 13.83 -22.47 -12.96
C PRO A 207 15.21 -23.17 -12.92
N PRO A 208 16.13 -22.79 -12.03
CA PRO A 208 17.35 -23.55 -11.82
C PRO A 208 17.03 -24.85 -11.07
N SER A 209 17.42 -25.97 -11.64
CA SER A 209 17.45 -27.27 -10.98
C SER A 209 18.87 -27.55 -10.52
N ASP A 210 19.16 -27.34 -9.23
CA ASP A 210 20.39 -27.85 -8.63
C ASP A 210 20.09 -28.61 -7.35
N SER A 211 20.35 -29.91 -7.43
CA SER A 211 20.45 -30.84 -6.32
C SER A 211 21.91 -30.90 -5.88
N ASN A 212 22.27 -30.27 -4.76
CA ASN A 212 23.43 -30.66 -3.96
C ASN A 212 23.41 -30.00 -2.57
N GLY A 213 23.59 -30.82 -1.52
CA GLY A 213 24.01 -30.36 -0.19
C GLY A 213 22.91 -29.97 0.81
N ASN A 214 21.97 -30.87 1.11
CA ASN A 214 20.99 -30.66 2.18
C ASN A 214 21.61 -30.98 3.56
N GLU A 215 22.49 -30.11 4.09
CA GLU A 215 22.65 -30.03 5.54
C GLU A 215 21.43 -29.28 6.11
N PRO A 216 20.68 -29.85 7.07
CA PRO A 216 19.53 -29.18 7.62
C PRO A 216 19.97 -27.93 8.38
N VAL A 217 19.66 -26.76 7.82
CA VAL A 217 19.75 -25.49 8.53
C VAL A 217 18.95 -25.64 9.83
N PRO A 218 19.54 -25.42 11.01
CA PRO A 218 18.84 -25.66 12.27
C PRO A 218 17.54 -24.86 12.32
N GLU A 219 16.44 -25.55 12.60
CA GLU A 219 15.11 -24.96 12.70
C GLU A 219 15.07 -23.98 13.87
N VAL A 220 15.16 -22.68 13.56
CA VAL A 220 15.16 -21.63 14.58
C VAL A 220 13.74 -21.41 15.08
N ILE A 221 13.52 -21.75 16.35
CA ILE A 221 12.27 -21.48 17.07
C ILE A 221 12.26 -19.99 17.47
N PRO A 222 11.34 -19.17 16.97
CA PRO A 222 11.26 -17.77 17.35
C PRO A 222 10.95 -17.59 18.84
N THR A 223 11.67 -16.69 19.49
CA THR A 223 11.52 -16.38 20.92
C THR A 223 10.35 -15.44 21.22
N ARG A 224 9.87 -14.72 20.21
CA ARG A 224 8.79 -13.73 20.31
C ARG A 224 8.04 -13.60 18.98
N THR A 225 6.86 -12.98 19.03
CA THR A 225 6.05 -12.65 17.86
C THR A 225 5.82 -11.16 17.74
N ILE A 226 6.00 -10.61 16.54
CA ILE A 226 5.58 -9.27 16.13
C ILE A 226 4.25 -9.43 15.41
N ASN A 227 3.16 -8.96 16.03
CA ASN A 227 1.83 -9.00 15.43
C ASN A 227 1.57 -7.69 14.66
N VAL A 228 1.26 -7.81 13.37
CA VAL A 228 0.97 -6.70 12.47
C VAL A 228 -0.47 -6.81 11.99
N LEU A 229 -1.27 -5.78 12.20
CA LEU A 229 -2.66 -5.72 11.78
C LEU A 229 -2.82 -4.74 10.62
N CYS A 230 -3.08 -5.27 9.43
CA CYS A 230 -3.16 -4.51 8.18
C CYS A 230 -4.62 -4.28 7.78
N TYR A 231 -5.17 -3.10 8.06
CA TYR A 231 -6.50 -2.72 7.62
C TYR A 231 -6.49 -2.13 6.21
N GLY A 232 -7.34 -2.65 5.32
CA GLY A 232 -7.31 -2.29 3.91
C GLY A 232 -6.10 -2.87 3.20
N SER A 233 -5.69 -4.07 3.61
CA SER A 233 -4.49 -4.76 3.09
C SER A 233 -4.51 -5.01 1.58
N GLY A 234 -5.71 -5.00 0.97
CA GLY A 234 -5.91 -5.20 -0.45
C GLY A 234 -5.25 -6.48 -0.97
N PRO A 235 -4.67 -6.45 -2.19
CA PRO A 235 -4.02 -7.61 -2.80
C PRO A 235 -2.65 -7.96 -2.22
N GLY A 236 -2.16 -7.26 -1.20
CA GLY A 236 -0.95 -7.68 -0.47
C GLY A 236 0.35 -6.91 -0.72
N SER A 237 0.33 -5.72 -1.32
CA SER A 237 1.54 -4.88 -1.43
C SER A 237 2.26 -4.68 -0.10
N GLU A 238 1.48 -4.49 0.96
CA GLU A 238 2.00 -4.32 2.32
C GLU A 238 2.59 -5.62 2.87
N ILE A 239 1.96 -6.76 2.58
CA ILE A 239 2.44 -8.09 3.00
C ILE A 239 3.80 -8.37 2.36
N ILE A 240 3.94 -8.11 1.06
CA ILE A 240 5.22 -8.24 0.34
C ILE A 240 6.30 -7.33 0.96
N ALA A 241 5.95 -6.09 1.27
CA ALA A 241 6.86 -5.14 1.89
C ALA A 241 7.30 -5.58 3.30
N LEU A 242 6.38 -6.11 4.10
CA LEU A 242 6.65 -6.67 5.43
C LEU A 242 7.54 -7.91 5.35
N ALA A 243 7.26 -8.84 4.44
CA ALA A 243 8.06 -10.04 4.24
C ALA A 243 9.49 -9.70 3.78
N ALA A 244 9.63 -8.77 2.83
CA ALA A 244 10.93 -8.28 2.38
C ALA A 244 11.70 -7.64 3.54
N THR A 245 11.05 -6.77 4.32
CA THR A 245 11.64 -6.12 5.49
C THR A 245 12.08 -7.13 6.55
N THR A 246 11.27 -8.16 6.80
CA THR A 246 11.56 -9.24 7.77
C THR A 246 12.80 -10.01 7.36
N ARG A 247 12.90 -10.37 6.06
CA ARG A 247 14.06 -11.06 5.49
C ARG A 247 15.30 -10.18 5.56
N GLU A 248 15.24 -8.97 5.02
CA GLU A 248 16.39 -8.05 4.93
C GLU A 248 17.00 -7.72 6.29
N ARG A 249 16.18 -7.59 7.33
CA ARG A 249 16.65 -7.30 8.69
C ARG A 249 17.11 -8.54 9.46
N GLY A 250 16.89 -9.72 8.91
CA GLY A 250 17.18 -10.99 9.58
C GLY A 250 16.44 -11.13 10.91
N THR A 251 15.19 -10.63 10.97
CA THR A 251 14.39 -10.56 12.21
C THR A 251 14.25 -11.95 12.84
N PRO A 252 14.78 -12.20 14.06
CA PRO A 252 14.69 -13.52 14.70
C PRO A 252 13.29 -13.84 15.24
N ALA A 253 12.45 -12.82 15.44
CA ALA A 253 11.06 -12.98 15.81
C ALA A 253 10.20 -13.55 14.67
N LYS A 254 9.11 -14.22 15.06
CA LYS A 254 8.01 -14.51 14.13
C LYS A 254 7.29 -13.21 13.80
N VAL A 255 7.01 -12.94 12.55
CA VAL A 255 6.10 -11.88 12.12
C VAL A 255 4.76 -12.53 11.77
N HIS A 256 3.72 -12.17 12.50
CA HIS A 256 2.36 -12.62 12.25
C HIS A 256 1.54 -11.45 11.73
N VAL A 257 0.94 -11.60 10.55
CA VAL A 257 0.21 -10.54 9.86
C VAL A 257 -1.27 -10.93 9.77
N GLN A 258 -2.14 -10.12 10.35
CA GLN A 258 -3.58 -10.17 10.08
C GLN A 258 -3.92 -9.17 8.97
N ALA A 259 -4.15 -9.67 7.77
CA ALA A 259 -4.55 -8.89 6.61
C ALA A 259 -6.08 -8.79 6.55
N VAL A 260 -6.62 -7.58 6.73
CA VAL A 260 -8.07 -7.33 6.73
C VAL A 260 -8.44 -6.52 5.49
N ASP A 261 -9.41 -6.99 4.72
CA ASP A 261 -9.95 -6.26 3.58
C ASP A 261 -11.38 -6.71 3.25
N SER A 262 -12.17 -5.85 2.60
CA SER A 262 -13.54 -6.20 2.18
C SER A 262 -13.56 -7.06 0.90
N GLY A 263 -12.57 -6.89 0.02
CA GLY A 263 -12.38 -7.69 -1.19
C GLY A 263 -11.93 -9.11 -0.88
N ASN A 264 -12.20 -10.06 -1.77
CA ASN A 264 -11.81 -11.46 -1.56
C ASN A 264 -10.38 -11.72 -2.05
N TRP A 265 -9.38 -11.31 -1.27
CA TRP A 265 -7.96 -11.47 -1.62
C TRP A 265 -7.33 -12.77 -1.14
N GLY A 266 -8.05 -13.57 -0.35
CA GLY A 266 -7.54 -14.81 0.25
C GLY A 266 -6.77 -15.71 -0.71
N PRO A 267 -7.32 -16.08 -1.88
CA PRO A 267 -6.60 -16.91 -2.85
C PRO A 267 -5.27 -16.32 -3.33
N ILE A 268 -5.20 -15.00 -3.54
CA ILE A 268 -3.98 -14.31 -3.97
C ILE A 268 -2.96 -14.25 -2.84
N LEU A 269 -3.40 -13.88 -1.64
CA LEU A 269 -2.51 -13.81 -0.48
C LEU A 269 -1.97 -15.18 -0.08
N SER A 270 -2.75 -16.25 -0.25
CA SER A 270 -2.28 -17.62 -0.07
C SER A 270 -1.19 -17.98 -1.09
N GLN A 271 -1.35 -17.61 -2.36
CA GLN A 271 -0.31 -17.83 -3.38
C GLN A 271 0.95 -17.00 -3.10
N MET A 272 0.80 -15.73 -2.73
CA MET A 272 1.93 -14.89 -2.31
C MET A 272 2.65 -15.48 -1.10
N SER A 273 1.91 -15.94 -0.08
CA SER A 273 2.51 -16.53 1.13
C SER A 273 3.25 -17.82 0.82
N SER A 274 2.71 -18.66 -0.07
CA SER A 274 3.41 -19.85 -0.55
C SER A 274 4.70 -19.49 -1.29
N GLY A 275 4.66 -18.47 -2.16
CA GLY A 275 5.84 -18.00 -2.87
C GLY A 275 6.90 -17.38 -1.94
N ILE A 276 6.49 -16.64 -0.91
CA ILE A 276 7.40 -16.12 0.13
C ILE A 276 8.08 -17.28 0.87
N GLU A 277 7.32 -18.32 1.23
CA GLU A 277 7.86 -19.50 1.91
C GLU A 277 8.91 -20.22 1.05
N THR A 278 8.63 -20.42 -0.25
CA THR A 278 9.50 -21.20 -1.14
C THR A 278 10.64 -20.39 -1.76
N GLU A 279 10.35 -19.22 -2.33
CA GLU A 279 11.32 -18.43 -3.10
C GLU A 279 12.18 -17.53 -2.21
N TRP A 280 11.65 -17.08 -1.07
CA TRP A 280 12.39 -16.22 -0.13
C TRP A 280 12.93 -16.98 1.08
N ASN A 281 12.71 -18.29 1.14
CA ASN A 281 13.09 -19.15 2.26
C ASN A 281 12.63 -18.58 3.60
N LEU A 282 11.40 -18.06 3.65
CA LEU A 282 10.82 -17.42 4.83
C LEU A 282 9.60 -18.25 5.28
N PRO A 283 9.82 -19.33 6.05
CA PRO A 283 8.77 -20.28 6.39
C PRO A 283 7.70 -19.67 7.30
N LYS A 284 6.53 -20.33 7.40
CA LYS A 284 5.42 -19.86 8.26
C LYS A 284 5.77 -19.74 9.75
N SER A 285 6.78 -20.49 10.21
CA SER A 285 7.32 -20.33 11.57
C SER A 285 7.94 -18.93 11.77
N ARG A 286 8.37 -18.26 10.70
CA ARG A 286 9.00 -16.94 10.69
C ARG A 286 8.10 -15.82 10.16
N PHE A 287 7.29 -16.09 9.14
CA PHE A 287 6.37 -15.11 8.56
C PHE A 287 5.04 -15.77 8.20
N GLU A 288 3.99 -15.41 8.92
CA GLU A 288 2.65 -15.99 8.73
C GLU A 288 1.65 -14.89 8.41
N VAL A 289 0.75 -15.18 7.46
CA VAL A 289 -0.29 -14.25 7.01
C VAL A 289 -1.65 -14.92 7.16
N ASP A 290 -2.50 -14.33 7.99
CA ASP A 290 -3.92 -14.66 8.09
C ASP A 290 -4.75 -13.61 7.36
N PHE A 291 -5.54 -14.04 6.39
CA PHE A 291 -6.47 -13.16 5.69
C PHE A 291 -7.87 -13.21 6.31
N ILE A 292 -8.43 -12.04 6.59
CA ILE A 292 -9.78 -11.86 7.13
C ILE A 292 -10.56 -10.99 6.15
N GLN A 293 -11.47 -11.62 5.40
CA GLN A 293 -12.39 -10.87 4.56
C GLN A 293 -13.44 -10.17 5.44
N HIS A 294 -13.31 -8.86 5.62
CA HIS A 294 -14.18 -8.07 6.47
C HIS A 294 -14.26 -6.60 6.02
N ASP A 295 -15.48 -6.08 6.02
CA ASP A 295 -15.75 -4.65 5.85
C ASP A 295 -15.59 -3.94 7.19
N ILE A 296 -14.54 -3.12 7.30
CA ILE A 296 -14.12 -2.40 8.52
C ILE A 296 -15.25 -1.51 9.09
N LEU A 297 -16.18 -1.05 8.25
CA LEU A 297 -17.31 -0.22 8.67
C LEU A 297 -18.51 -1.06 9.16
N LYS A 298 -18.45 -2.38 9.06
CA LYS A 298 -19.44 -3.27 9.66
C LYS A 298 -18.95 -3.74 11.02
N PRO A 299 -19.86 -4.06 11.95
CA PRO A 299 -19.47 -4.69 13.21
C PRO A 299 -18.63 -5.94 12.92
N ALA A 300 -17.42 -5.97 13.45
CA ALA A 300 -16.56 -7.14 13.39
C ALA A 300 -17.13 -8.24 14.30
N ASP A 301 -16.94 -9.50 13.89
CA ASP A 301 -16.91 -10.58 14.86
C ASP A 301 -15.66 -10.36 15.71
N ALA A 302 -15.86 -9.91 16.96
CA ALA A 302 -14.80 -9.50 17.87
C ALA A 302 -13.75 -10.60 18.13
N THR A 303 -14.04 -11.85 17.77
CA THR A 303 -13.13 -12.99 17.93
C THR A 303 -12.06 -13.10 16.85
N ARG A 304 -12.20 -12.41 15.70
CA ARG A 304 -11.33 -12.64 14.53
C ARG A 304 -10.14 -11.67 14.43
N ILE A 305 -10.29 -10.43 14.90
CA ILE A 305 -9.28 -9.38 14.74
C ILE A 305 -8.66 -9.05 16.10
N ASP A 306 -7.35 -9.29 16.24
CA ASP A 306 -6.64 -9.21 17.52
C ASP A 306 -5.91 -7.87 17.68
N ILE A 307 -6.69 -6.80 17.86
CA ILE A 307 -6.15 -5.47 18.15
C ILE A 307 -5.30 -5.46 19.45
N PRO A 308 -5.69 -6.14 20.55
CA PRO A 308 -4.91 -6.13 21.79
C PRO A 308 -3.48 -6.68 21.66
N ARG A 309 -3.22 -7.64 20.76
CA ARG A 309 -1.85 -8.16 20.55
C ARG A 309 -1.04 -7.38 19.52
N ALA A 310 -1.63 -6.45 18.79
CA ALA A 310 -0.96 -5.74 17.70
C ALA A 310 0.22 -4.89 18.19
N ASN A 311 1.40 -5.13 17.64
CA ASN A 311 2.58 -4.28 17.81
C ASN A 311 2.57 -3.12 16.80
N LEU A 312 2.08 -3.38 15.59
CA LEU A 312 1.90 -2.42 14.51
C LEU A 312 0.51 -2.58 13.91
N ILE A 313 -0.21 -1.47 13.76
CA ILE A 313 -1.46 -1.38 13.02
C ILE A 313 -1.24 -0.44 11.85
N THR A 314 -1.73 -0.80 10.67
CA THR A 314 -1.56 0.01 9.46
C THR A 314 -2.89 0.30 8.76
N LEU A 315 -2.94 1.50 8.17
CA LEU A 315 -4.01 1.98 7.29
C LEU A 315 -3.35 2.67 6.09
N LEU A 316 -3.10 1.92 5.01
CA LEU A 316 -2.35 2.42 3.85
C LEU A 316 -3.32 2.69 2.68
N TYR A 317 -3.60 3.96 2.42
CA TYR A 317 -4.57 4.45 1.43
C TYR A 317 -6.00 3.97 1.68
N THR A 318 -6.38 3.85 2.96
CA THR A 318 -7.68 3.29 3.39
C THR A 318 -8.53 4.30 4.16
N THR A 319 -7.90 5.16 4.95
CA THR A 319 -8.56 6.08 5.88
C THR A 319 -9.46 7.08 5.16
N HIS A 320 -9.01 7.64 4.04
CA HIS A 320 -9.82 8.57 3.23
C HIS A 320 -11.08 7.88 2.68
N GLU A 321 -10.96 6.63 2.22
CA GLU A 321 -12.07 5.86 1.69
C GLU A 321 -13.12 5.55 2.77
N LEU A 322 -12.66 5.12 3.95
CA LEU A 322 -13.53 4.87 5.11
C LEU A 322 -14.29 6.14 5.53
N LEU A 323 -13.60 7.27 5.67
CA LEU A 323 -14.23 8.54 6.05
C LEU A 323 -15.22 9.04 4.99
N THR A 324 -14.94 8.77 3.72
CA THR A 324 -15.84 9.10 2.61
C THR A 324 -17.09 8.23 2.63
N ALA A 325 -16.95 6.93 2.90
CA ALA A 325 -18.05 5.99 3.00
C ALA A 325 -18.92 6.26 4.23
N SER A 326 -18.33 6.39 5.42
CA SER A 326 -19.04 6.78 6.64
C SER A 326 -18.11 7.42 7.67
N ARG A 327 -18.27 8.73 7.89
CA ARG A 327 -17.52 9.46 8.92
C ARG A 327 -17.75 8.91 10.32
N SER A 328 -19.01 8.80 10.74
CA SER A 328 -19.36 8.41 12.11
C SER A 328 -18.85 7.01 12.44
N THR A 329 -18.99 6.07 11.51
CA THR A 329 -18.53 4.70 11.69
C THR A 329 -17.01 4.62 11.68
N THR A 330 -16.33 5.42 10.86
CA THR A 330 -14.86 5.48 10.87
C THR A 330 -14.32 6.05 12.17
N ILE A 331 -14.95 7.10 12.71
CA ILE A 331 -14.57 7.65 14.02
C ILE A 331 -14.83 6.62 15.13
N ALA A 332 -15.94 5.89 15.08
CA ALA A 332 -16.22 4.80 16.02
C ALA A 332 -15.17 3.68 15.91
N PHE A 333 -14.77 3.31 14.69
CA PHE A 333 -13.69 2.36 14.43
C PHE A 333 -12.36 2.82 15.05
N LEU A 334 -11.93 4.06 14.79
CA LEU A 334 -10.70 4.62 15.37
C LEU A 334 -10.76 4.70 16.89
N SER A 335 -11.93 5.02 17.46
CA SER A 335 -12.16 5.02 18.90
C SER A 335 -12.05 3.61 19.48
N ASN A 336 -12.63 2.59 18.83
CA ASN A 336 -12.53 1.20 19.26
C ASN A 336 -11.09 0.67 19.16
N LEU A 337 -10.39 1.00 18.06
CA LEU A 337 -8.96 0.70 17.87
C LEU A 337 -8.14 1.30 19.02
N THR A 338 -8.40 2.56 19.38
CA THR A 338 -7.73 3.25 20.50
C THR A 338 -8.00 2.59 21.86
N ALA A 339 -9.23 2.13 22.09
CA ALA A 339 -9.63 1.49 23.33
C ALA A 339 -8.98 0.11 23.52
N GLN A 340 -8.74 -0.63 22.43
CA GLN A 340 -8.20 -1.99 22.48
C GLN A 340 -6.67 -2.05 22.34
N ALA A 341 -6.06 -1.10 21.63
CA ALA A 341 -4.61 -1.08 21.43
C ALA A 341 -3.85 -0.92 22.75
N GLN A 342 -2.82 -1.75 22.95
CA GLN A 342 -1.99 -1.71 24.15
C GLN A 342 -0.99 -0.54 24.10
N PRO A 343 -0.56 -0.03 25.27
CA PRO A 343 0.53 0.94 25.33
C PRO A 343 1.76 0.49 24.54
N GLY A 344 2.32 1.39 23.75
CA GLY A 344 3.47 1.09 22.88
C GLY A 344 3.11 0.63 21.46
N THR A 345 1.87 0.17 21.20
CA THR A 345 1.42 -0.16 19.84
C THR A 345 1.64 1.02 18.89
N LEU A 346 2.18 0.75 17.70
CA LEU A 346 2.33 1.74 16.64
C LEU A 346 1.11 1.73 15.72
N LEU A 347 0.65 2.92 15.33
CA LEU A 347 -0.38 3.10 14.30
C LEU A 347 0.22 3.91 13.15
N MET A 348 0.36 3.28 11.98
CA MET A 348 0.90 3.89 10.77
C MET A 348 -0.22 4.15 9.76
N ILE A 349 -0.41 5.43 9.41
CA ILE A 349 -1.39 5.87 8.42
C ILE A 349 -0.63 6.52 7.27
N VAL A 350 -0.89 6.02 6.05
CA VAL A 350 -0.35 6.58 4.81
C VAL A 350 -1.52 6.91 3.90
N GLU A 351 -1.52 8.10 3.33
CA GLU A 351 -2.56 8.54 2.39
C GLU A 351 -1.97 9.38 1.27
N SER A 352 -2.76 9.60 0.22
CA SER A 352 -2.41 10.54 -0.84
C SER A 352 -2.23 11.96 -0.28
N ALA A 353 -1.15 12.63 -0.69
CA ALA A 353 -0.88 14.02 -0.30
C ALA A 353 -1.38 15.04 -1.34
N GLY A 354 -1.75 16.25 -0.88
CA GLY A 354 -2.17 17.38 -1.72
C GLY A 354 -3.66 17.71 -1.59
N SER A 355 -4.23 18.43 -2.57
CA SER A 355 -5.62 18.91 -2.56
C SER A 355 -6.69 17.80 -2.47
N PHE A 356 -6.28 16.54 -2.60
CA PHE A 356 -7.12 15.36 -2.41
C PHE A 356 -7.32 14.97 -0.93
N SER A 357 -6.56 15.55 0.00
CA SER A 357 -6.68 15.24 1.44
C SER A 357 -7.75 16.07 2.17
N ALA A 358 -8.36 17.08 1.52
CA ALA A 358 -9.33 17.96 2.14
C ALA A 358 -10.71 17.30 2.30
N MET A 359 -11.19 17.18 3.54
CA MET A 359 -12.44 16.52 3.89
C MET A 359 -13.46 17.53 4.45
N PRO A 360 -14.72 17.57 3.98
CA PRO A 360 -15.73 18.44 4.56
C PRO A 360 -16.13 17.93 5.95
N VAL A 361 -16.33 18.88 6.88
CA VAL A 361 -16.71 18.60 8.27
C VAL A 361 -18.14 19.10 8.55
N GLY A 362 -19.00 18.18 9.02
CA GLY A 362 -20.39 18.45 9.32
C GLY A 362 -21.24 18.81 8.09
N LYS A 363 -22.26 19.65 8.29
CA LYS A 363 -23.06 20.25 7.20
C LYS A 363 -22.42 21.53 6.61
N SER A 364 -21.21 21.87 7.06
CA SER A 364 -20.53 23.09 6.61
C SER A 364 -19.74 22.86 5.33
N GLU A 365 -19.54 23.91 4.53
CA GLU A 365 -18.64 23.89 3.36
C GLU A 365 -17.15 23.91 3.76
N LYS A 366 -16.83 24.03 5.06
CA LYS A 366 -15.44 24.04 5.51
C LYS A 366 -14.84 22.65 5.37
N THR A 367 -13.73 22.60 4.63
CA THR A 367 -12.91 21.40 4.49
C THR A 367 -11.67 21.53 5.36
N PHE A 368 -11.25 20.42 5.93
CA PHE A 368 -10.03 20.32 6.71
C PHE A 368 -9.13 19.26 6.10
N PRO A 369 -7.80 19.46 6.09
CA PRO A 369 -6.88 18.42 5.69
C PRO A 369 -7.05 17.19 6.58
N LEU A 370 -7.05 16.00 5.98
CA LEU A 370 -7.23 14.72 6.68
C LEU A 370 -6.26 14.57 7.85
N GLU A 371 -5.02 14.97 7.63
CA GLU A 371 -3.96 14.93 8.63
C GLU A 371 -4.29 15.73 9.91
N PHE A 372 -5.01 16.84 9.77
CA PHE A 372 -5.44 17.66 10.90
C PHE A 372 -6.54 16.94 11.69
N LEU A 373 -7.48 16.31 10.99
CA LEU A 373 -8.55 15.54 11.63
C LEU A 373 -7.99 14.33 12.38
N LEU A 374 -6.99 13.64 11.81
CA LEU A 374 -6.32 12.53 12.46
C LEU A 374 -5.59 12.96 13.73
N ASP A 375 -4.80 14.03 13.65
CA ASP A 375 -4.09 14.55 14.81
C ASP A 375 -5.07 14.98 15.92
N LEU A 376 -6.19 15.62 15.56
CA LEU A 376 -7.24 16.03 16.52
C LEU A 376 -7.89 14.82 17.21
N VAL A 377 -8.27 13.79 16.45
CA VAL A 377 -8.98 12.61 16.96
C VAL A 377 -8.07 11.70 17.78
N LEU A 378 -6.81 11.51 17.36
CA LEU A 378 -5.90 10.54 17.97
C LEU A 378 -4.98 11.17 19.02
N ALA A 379 -4.39 12.33 18.72
CA ALA A 379 -3.38 12.97 19.55
C ALA A 379 -3.91 14.15 20.38
N GLY A 380 -5.15 14.58 20.14
CA GLY A 380 -5.78 15.72 20.79
C GLY A 380 -5.40 17.07 20.15
N GLY A 381 -6.18 18.10 20.45
CA GLY A 381 -5.94 19.45 19.94
C GLY A 381 -4.73 20.12 20.59
N LYS A 382 -4.04 21.00 19.84
CA LYS A 382 -2.88 21.76 20.35
C LYS A 382 -3.22 22.71 21.52
N ASP A 383 -4.45 23.21 21.53
CA ASP A 383 -4.96 24.15 22.54
C ASP A 383 -5.81 23.44 23.62
N ALA A 384 -5.80 22.11 23.61
CA ALA A 384 -6.52 21.32 24.57
C ALA A 384 -5.79 21.46 25.92
N GLY A 385 -6.48 21.98 26.94
CA GLY A 385 -5.91 22.31 28.26
C GLY A 385 -5.18 21.16 28.98
N PRO A 386 -4.56 21.44 30.14
CA PRO A 386 -3.91 20.39 30.94
C PRO A 386 -4.96 19.33 31.33
N GLY A 387 -4.87 18.13 30.74
CA GLY A 387 -5.84 17.03 30.91
C GLY A 387 -6.49 16.51 29.62
N SER A 388 -6.31 17.17 28.47
CA SER A 388 -6.88 16.75 27.17
C SER A 388 -5.82 16.31 26.16
N ARG A 389 -4.78 15.64 26.65
CA ARG A 389 -3.79 14.98 25.80
C ARG A 389 -4.46 13.76 25.17
N GLY A 390 -4.40 13.63 23.84
CA GLY A 390 -4.97 12.45 23.18
C GLY A 390 -4.24 11.15 23.58
N GLU A 391 -4.91 10.03 23.39
CA GLU A 391 -4.45 8.68 23.74
C GLU A 391 -3.23 8.22 22.93
N TRP A 392 -2.93 8.92 21.84
CA TRP A 392 -1.81 8.64 20.97
C TRP A 392 -0.77 9.77 20.99
N GLU A 393 0.50 9.41 20.78
CA GLU A 393 1.58 10.36 20.55
C GLU A 393 2.09 10.30 19.13
N VAL A 394 2.31 11.46 18.51
CA VAL A 394 2.90 11.52 17.17
C VAL A 394 4.39 11.16 17.28
N VAL A 395 4.78 10.05 16.67
CA VAL A 395 6.18 9.59 16.55
C VAL A 395 6.83 10.20 15.32
N LYS A 396 6.11 10.19 14.20
CA LYS A 396 6.59 10.72 12.92
C LYS A 396 5.42 11.29 12.14
N LYS A 397 5.66 12.40 11.44
CA LYS A 397 4.70 12.91 10.48
C LYS A 397 5.37 13.55 9.28
N SER A 398 4.68 13.51 8.16
CA SER A 398 5.03 14.22 6.94
C SER A 398 3.76 14.53 6.16
N GLU A 399 3.64 15.77 5.66
CA GLU A 399 2.45 16.22 4.94
C GLU A 399 2.48 15.88 3.45
N SER A 400 3.67 15.71 2.88
CA SER A 400 3.85 15.41 1.46
C SER A 400 5.28 14.92 1.19
N ARG A 401 5.40 13.69 0.69
CA ARG A 401 6.65 13.06 0.25
C ARG A 401 6.45 12.30 -1.05
N TRP A 402 7.50 12.20 -1.85
CA TRP A 402 7.51 11.51 -3.14
C TRP A 402 8.34 10.25 -3.06
N PHE A 403 7.70 9.09 -3.09
CA PHE A 403 8.40 7.86 -3.40
C PHE A 403 8.53 7.79 -4.91
N ARG A 404 9.78 7.83 -5.37
CA ARG A 404 10.12 7.60 -6.77
C ARG A 404 10.81 6.26 -6.85
N VAL A 405 10.39 5.45 -7.82
CA VAL A 405 11.15 4.25 -8.14
C VAL A 405 12.57 4.68 -8.50
N PRO A 406 13.61 4.15 -7.83
CA PRO A 406 14.99 4.56 -8.10
C PRO A 406 15.36 4.35 -9.57
N ASP A 407 16.28 5.17 -10.08
CA ASP A 407 16.71 5.06 -11.47
C ASP A 407 17.33 3.67 -11.73
N GLY A 408 17.02 3.10 -12.90
CA GLY A 408 17.41 1.73 -13.27
C GLY A 408 16.55 0.63 -12.64
N VAL A 409 15.94 0.85 -11.46
CA VAL A 409 15.01 -0.11 -10.84
C VAL A 409 13.75 -0.21 -11.70
N GLY A 410 13.43 -1.44 -12.12
CA GLY A 410 12.28 -1.72 -12.98
C GLY A 410 12.54 -1.59 -14.48
N LYS A 411 13.80 -1.34 -14.90
CA LYS A 411 14.19 -1.51 -16.32
C LYS A 411 13.90 -2.96 -16.73
N GLY A 412 13.15 -3.14 -17.83
CA GLY A 412 12.71 -4.46 -18.29
C GLY A 412 11.51 -5.05 -17.55
N TYR A 413 10.99 -4.39 -16.50
CA TYR A 413 9.77 -4.86 -15.84
C TYR A 413 8.57 -4.68 -16.78
N PRO A 414 7.74 -5.72 -16.98
CA PRO A 414 6.74 -5.74 -18.07
C PRO A 414 5.58 -4.76 -17.87
N VAL A 415 5.43 -4.20 -16.67
CA VAL A 415 4.31 -3.31 -16.32
C VAL A 415 4.82 -2.00 -15.73
N LYS A 416 4.16 -0.90 -16.06
CA LYS A 416 4.53 0.43 -15.55
C LYS A 416 4.46 0.48 -14.02
N LEU A 417 5.59 0.79 -13.39
CA LEU A 417 5.69 1.12 -11.96
C LEU A 417 5.29 2.59 -11.73
N GLU A 418 4.58 2.86 -10.63
CA GLU A 418 4.08 4.20 -10.31
C GLU A 418 4.84 4.83 -9.13
N ASN A 419 5.17 6.11 -9.29
CA ASN A 419 5.62 6.94 -8.18
C ASN A 419 4.44 7.29 -7.27
N MET A 420 4.71 7.45 -5.98
CA MET A 420 3.67 7.71 -4.99
C MET A 420 3.95 9.00 -4.23
N ARG A 421 3.01 9.95 -4.28
CA ARG A 421 3.03 11.11 -3.41
C ARG A 421 2.12 10.89 -2.22
N HIS A 422 2.67 10.93 -1.02
CA HIS A 422 1.95 10.53 0.19
C HIS A 422 2.19 11.46 1.38
N MET A 423 1.21 11.49 2.28
CA MET A 423 1.37 11.92 3.66
C MET A 423 1.65 10.68 4.53
N LEU A 424 2.34 10.88 5.63
CA LEU A 424 2.63 9.85 6.61
C LEU A 424 2.27 10.37 8.00
N ARG A 425 1.61 9.53 8.77
CA ARG A 425 1.46 9.68 10.22
C ARG A 425 1.83 8.37 10.88
N VAL A 426 2.75 8.43 11.85
CA VAL A 426 2.97 7.33 12.78
C VAL A 426 2.71 7.81 14.17
N TYR A 427 1.79 7.13 14.83
CA TYR A 427 1.44 7.34 16.22
C TYR A 427 1.93 6.18 17.08
N ARG A 428 2.12 6.43 18.37
CA ARG A 428 2.34 5.40 19.39
C ARG A 428 1.29 5.53 20.48
N ARG A 429 0.70 4.42 20.88
CA ARG A 429 -0.29 4.37 21.96
C ARG A 429 0.38 4.74 23.29
N ARG A 430 -0.17 5.74 23.99
CA ARG A 430 0.33 6.16 25.31
C ARG A 430 -0.02 5.12 26.36
N ALA A 431 0.81 5.02 27.40
CA ALA A 431 0.39 4.38 28.65
C ALA A 431 -0.77 5.18 29.28
N PRO A 432 -1.71 4.51 29.97
CA PRO A 432 -2.69 5.21 30.78
C PRO A 432 -1.99 6.13 31.78
N VAL A 433 -2.54 7.33 31.99
CA VAL A 433 -2.05 8.20 33.06
C VAL A 433 -2.41 7.52 34.38
N ALA A 434 -1.41 7.18 35.20
CA ALA A 434 -1.66 6.67 36.54
C ALA A 434 -2.44 7.74 37.32
N VAL A 435 -3.63 7.37 37.79
CA VAL A 435 -4.55 8.25 38.54
C VAL A 435 -4.07 8.41 39.99
#